data_AF-A0A521YTT4-F1
#
_entry.id   AF-A0A521YTT4-F1
#
_cell.length_a   1.000
_cell.length_b   1.000
_cell.length_c   1.000
_cell.angle_alpha   90.00
_cell.angle_beta   90.00
_cell.angle_gamma   90.00
#
_symmetry.space_group_name_H-M   'P 1'
#
loop_
_entity.id
_entity.type
_entity.pdbx_description
1 polymer ?
#
loop_
_entity_poly.entity_id
_entity_poly.type
_entity_poly.pdbx_seq_one_letter_code
_entity_poly.pdbx_strand_id
1 'polypeptide(L)'
;MSERRALLKLMGAGAGVSLAAPRASAGLLPTPQPTLPQYDNLLGGLTRAADLMGKKIAYNWTYNAPNLAGAPLVFGLPLDEIPSLEWLLKVVDVILKLVGNFLTALARQLDPAHAGDLGALQQQIDAMQVTFTEVNRRHEQLLQAHAGQTSADLATMAEVALLQQRIQGSLTRLPDMWATLVKLVQGQVNGPGLGDFSDKDSLARFDALFVTMPMPDMAKEWHSDQVFAHLRVAGPNPMLIKRVNTALPAKFPFQDSQYRQVMGNDDSLSEAIASKRLYILDYVQLGDMAPAAVTNKLLTGQSYNSAPIALFAVPKGGQA
;
A
#
# COMPACT_ATOMS: atom_id res chain seq x y z
N MET A 1 41.67 14.23 -18.44
CA MET A 1 40.52 14.78 -17.68
C MET A 1 39.33 15.22 -18.57
N SER A 2 39.50 15.45 -19.88
CA SER A 2 38.42 15.86 -20.80
C SER A 2 37.36 14.76 -21.06
N GLU A 3 37.80 13.51 -21.28
CA GLU A 3 36.90 12.40 -21.65
C GLU A 3 36.01 11.90 -20.52
N ARG A 4 36.51 11.85 -19.27
CA ARG A 4 35.66 11.53 -18.09
C ARG A 4 34.53 12.53 -17.90
N ARG A 5 34.79 13.83 -18.16
CA ARG A 5 33.75 14.87 -18.12
C ARG A 5 32.76 14.74 -19.28
N ALA A 6 33.20 14.30 -20.45
CA ALA A 6 32.31 14.04 -21.59
C ALA A 6 31.38 12.83 -21.34
N LEU A 7 31.93 11.74 -20.80
CA LEU A 7 31.18 10.55 -20.36
C LEU A 7 30.15 10.87 -19.26
N LEU A 8 30.55 11.64 -18.25
CA LEU A 8 29.65 12.09 -17.18
C LEU A 8 28.57 13.08 -17.67
N LYS A 9 28.82 13.84 -18.75
CA LYS A 9 27.82 14.72 -19.37
C LYS A 9 26.79 13.96 -20.21
N LEU A 10 27.14 12.81 -20.78
CA LEU A 10 26.22 11.94 -21.52
C LEU A 10 25.41 10.99 -20.62
N MET A 11 25.97 10.59 -19.47
CA MET A 11 25.29 9.72 -18.50
C MET A 11 24.29 10.50 -17.63
N GLY A 12 23.16 10.89 -18.22
CA GLY A 12 21.97 11.28 -17.47
C GLY A 12 21.22 10.06 -16.93
N ALA A 13 20.37 10.23 -15.91
CA ALA A 13 19.61 9.12 -15.31
C ALA A 13 18.80 8.30 -16.33
N GLY A 14 18.27 8.93 -17.40
CA GLY A 14 17.59 8.23 -18.49
C GLY A 14 18.49 7.33 -19.33
N ALA A 15 19.74 7.72 -19.58
CA ALA A 15 20.75 6.88 -20.24
C ALA A 15 21.28 5.79 -19.30
N GLY A 16 21.36 6.09 -17.99
CA GLY A 16 21.68 5.12 -16.95
C GLY A 16 20.63 4.02 -16.85
N VAL A 17 19.33 4.35 -16.91
CA VAL A 17 18.22 3.37 -16.85
C VAL A 17 18.16 2.48 -18.09
N SER A 18 18.41 3.02 -19.29
CA SER A 18 18.42 2.20 -20.52
C SER A 18 19.63 1.25 -20.59
N LEU A 19 20.79 1.65 -20.05
CA LEU A 19 21.99 0.81 -19.97
C LEU A 19 21.97 -0.15 -18.76
N ALA A 20 21.41 0.26 -17.63
CA ALA A 20 21.32 -0.51 -16.39
C ALA A 20 20.08 -1.41 -16.33
N ALA A 21 19.13 -1.29 -17.27
CA ALA A 21 18.04 -2.24 -17.38
C ALA A 21 18.65 -3.65 -17.43
N PRO A 22 18.38 -4.52 -16.44
CA PRO A 22 19.06 -5.81 -16.33
C PRO A 22 18.81 -6.67 -17.58
N ARG A 23 17.71 -6.43 -18.30
CA ARG A 23 17.40 -7.08 -19.58
C ARG A 23 18.23 -6.57 -20.77
N ALA A 24 18.67 -5.31 -20.77
CA ALA A 24 19.52 -4.79 -21.86
C ALA A 24 20.89 -5.47 -21.82
N SER A 25 21.41 -5.69 -20.60
CA SER A 25 22.66 -6.42 -20.38
C SER A 25 22.47 -7.95 -20.43
N ALA A 26 21.32 -8.48 -19.97
CA ALA A 26 21.04 -9.92 -20.00
C ALA A 26 20.68 -10.46 -21.40
N GLY A 27 20.27 -9.61 -22.34
CA GLY A 27 20.11 -9.98 -23.75
C GLY A 27 21.42 -10.02 -24.54
N LEU A 28 22.50 -9.43 -24.00
CA LEU A 28 23.82 -9.33 -24.65
C LEU A 28 24.77 -10.46 -24.28
N LEU A 29 24.48 -11.21 -23.20
CA LEU A 29 25.27 -12.34 -22.73
C LEU A 29 24.38 -13.58 -22.60
N PRO A 30 24.87 -14.79 -22.95
CA PRO A 30 24.13 -16.01 -22.71
C PRO A 30 23.78 -16.14 -21.23
N THR A 31 22.57 -16.60 -20.92
CA THR A 31 22.13 -16.82 -19.53
C THR A 31 23.06 -17.81 -18.85
N PRO A 32 23.81 -17.40 -17.81
CA PRO A 32 24.71 -18.31 -17.12
C PRO A 32 23.91 -19.43 -16.49
N GLN A 33 24.36 -20.68 -16.66
CA GLN A 33 23.75 -21.83 -16.01
C GLN A 33 23.86 -21.66 -14.49
N PRO A 34 22.75 -21.73 -13.72
CA PRO A 34 22.80 -21.55 -12.28
C PRO A 34 23.66 -22.63 -11.62
N THR A 35 24.71 -22.23 -10.90
CA THR A 35 25.59 -23.13 -10.14
C THR A 35 25.76 -22.63 -8.71
N LEU A 36 25.86 -23.58 -7.77
CA LEU A 36 26.28 -23.25 -6.41
C LEU A 36 27.78 -22.93 -6.38
N PRO A 37 28.27 -22.06 -5.48
CA PRO A 37 29.67 -21.64 -5.46
C PRO A 37 30.69 -22.79 -5.40
N GLN A 38 30.36 -23.87 -4.69
CA GLN A 38 31.23 -25.04 -4.56
C GLN A 38 31.30 -25.94 -5.81
N TYR A 39 30.37 -25.78 -6.74
CA TYR A 39 30.33 -26.50 -8.02
C TYR A 39 30.72 -25.59 -9.20
N ASP A 40 31.13 -24.36 -8.90
CA ASP A 40 31.52 -23.40 -9.91
C ASP A 40 32.99 -23.55 -10.28
N ASN A 41 33.33 -23.19 -11.51
CA ASN A 41 34.71 -23.10 -11.91
C ASN A 41 35.35 -21.81 -11.37
N LEU A 42 36.68 -21.72 -11.43
CA LEU A 42 37.44 -20.59 -10.89
C LEU A 42 37.01 -19.24 -11.50
N LEU A 43 36.73 -19.20 -12.81
CA LEU A 43 36.28 -17.97 -13.48
C LEU A 43 34.89 -17.55 -13.01
N GLY A 44 33.94 -18.49 -12.89
CA GLY A 44 32.60 -18.24 -12.36
C GLY A 44 32.62 -17.80 -10.90
N GLY A 45 33.52 -18.38 -10.09
CA GLY A 45 33.78 -17.93 -8.72
C GLY A 45 34.26 -16.49 -8.66
N LEU A 46 35.21 -16.10 -9.52
CA LEU A 46 35.74 -14.73 -9.58
C LEU A 46 34.69 -13.72 -10.09
N THR A 47 33.93 -14.06 -11.14
CA THR A 47 32.88 -13.18 -11.66
C THR A 47 31.76 -12.99 -10.65
N ARG A 48 31.31 -14.06 -9.98
CA ARG A 48 30.33 -13.97 -8.88
C ARG A 48 30.85 -13.08 -7.75
N ALA A 49 32.10 -13.24 -7.34
CA ALA A 49 32.69 -12.43 -6.27
C ALA A 49 32.73 -10.94 -6.64
N ALA A 50 33.11 -10.61 -7.88
CA ALA A 50 33.12 -9.25 -8.39
C ALA A 50 31.70 -8.66 -8.49
N ASP A 51 30.72 -9.42 -8.99
CA ASP A 51 29.32 -9.00 -9.07
C ASP A 51 28.73 -8.75 -7.67
N LEU A 52 28.97 -9.66 -6.71
CA LEU A 52 28.56 -9.48 -5.31
C LEU A 52 29.19 -8.23 -4.68
N MET A 53 30.43 -7.90 -5.01
CA MET A 53 31.06 -6.67 -4.54
C MET A 53 30.36 -5.43 -5.12
N GLY A 54 30.02 -5.45 -6.41
CA GLY A 54 29.21 -4.40 -7.05
C GLY A 54 27.83 -4.27 -6.41
N LYS A 55 27.13 -5.39 -6.17
CA LYS A 55 25.82 -5.40 -5.51
C LYS A 55 25.89 -4.88 -4.07
N LYS A 56 26.94 -5.17 -3.31
CA LYS A 56 27.13 -4.57 -1.97
C LYS A 56 27.29 -3.05 -1.99
N ILE A 57 27.81 -2.48 -3.08
CA ILE A 57 27.90 -1.01 -3.24
C ILE A 57 26.53 -0.40 -3.54
N ALA A 58 25.66 -1.10 -4.28
CA ALA A 58 24.32 -0.63 -4.61
C ALA A 58 23.30 -0.86 -3.49
N TYR A 59 23.35 -2.03 -2.82
CA TYR A 59 22.40 -2.44 -1.79
C TYR A 59 23.01 -2.26 -0.40
N ASN A 60 22.99 -1.02 0.08
CA ASN A 60 23.46 -0.70 1.44
C ASN A 60 22.30 -0.72 2.44
N TRP A 61 22.54 -1.34 3.60
CA TRP A 61 21.59 -1.32 4.71
C TRP A 61 21.63 0.02 5.45
N THR A 62 20.47 0.49 5.87
CA THR A 62 20.31 1.57 6.85
C THR A 62 19.29 1.18 7.91
N TYR A 63 19.50 1.66 9.12
CA TYR A 63 18.55 1.55 10.24
C TYR A 63 17.99 2.91 10.65
N ASN A 64 18.34 3.96 9.92
CA ASN A 64 18.00 5.34 10.24
C ASN A 64 17.22 6.01 9.09
N ALA A 65 16.25 5.28 8.53
CA ALA A 65 15.37 5.86 7.53
C ALA A 65 14.39 6.84 8.20
N PRO A 66 14.03 7.95 7.53
CA PRO A 66 13.00 8.86 8.01
C PRO A 66 11.72 8.09 8.34
N ASN A 67 11.14 8.35 9.53
CA ASN A 67 9.89 7.74 10.02
C ASN A 67 9.93 6.24 10.37
N LEU A 68 11.05 5.54 10.17
CA LEU A 68 11.19 4.09 10.44
C LEU A 68 12.52 3.77 11.14
N ALA A 69 12.86 4.54 12.17
CA ALA A 69 14.07 4.33 12.95
C ALA A 69 14.12 2.92 13.56
N GLY A 70 15.27 2.25 13.43
CA GLY A 70 15.52 0.90 13.91
C GLY A 70 15.11 -0.22 12.93
N ALA A 71 14.30 0.05 11.91
CA ALA A 71 13.93 -0.95 10.91
C ALA A 71 15.03 -1.08 9.83
N PRO A 72 15.49 -2.30 9.49
CA PRO A 72 16.46 -2.50 8.42
C PRO A 72 15.83 -2.21 7.06
N LEU A 73 16.39 -1.22 6.35
CA LEU A 73 15.94 -0.76 5.04
C LEU A 73 17.12 -0.63 4.08
N VAL A 74 16.82 -0.56 2.78
CA VAL A 74 17.82 -0.17 1.77
C VAL A 74 18.02 1.34 1.82
N PHE A 75 19.28 1.80 1.85
CA PHE A 75 19.62 3.22 1.97
C PHE A 75 19.13 4.05 0.78
N GLY A 76 19.18 3.48 -0.42
CA GLY A 76 18.63 4.07 -1.63
C GLY A 76 18.26 2.96 -2.61
N LEU A 77 17.16 3.15 -3.35
CA LEU A 77 16.69 2.16 -4.31
C LEU A 77 17.65 2.11 -5.52
N PRO A 78 18.25 0.96 -5.82
CA PRO A 78 19.04 0.79 -7.03
C PRO A 78 18.18 1.03 -8.30
N LEU A 79 18.79 1.53 -9.38
CA LEU A 79 18.06 1.88 -10.61
C LEU A 79 17.39 0.67 -11.27
N ASP A 80 17.97 -0.52 -11.11
CA ASP A 80 17.44 -1.80 -11.60
C ASP A 80 16.25 -2.32 -10.78
N GLU A 81 16.00 -1.76 -9.61
CA GLU A 81 14.85 -2.08 -8.74
C GLU A 81 13.69 -1.09 -8.91
N ILE A 82 13.85 -0.08 -9.77
CA ILE A 82 12.76 0.84 -10.08
C ILE A 82 11.64 0.06 -10.79
N PRO A 83 10.37 0.25 -10.41
CA PRO A 83 9.27 -0.50 -10.99
C PRO A 83 9.22 -0.41 -12.52
N SER A 84 8.91 -1.53 -13.16
CA SER A 84 8.74 -1.61 -14.60
C SER A 84 7.62 -0.71 -15.12
N LEU A 85 7.69 -0.34 -16.40
CA LEU A 85 6.62 0.41 -17.09
C LEU A 85 5.23 -0.22 -16.89
N GLU A 86 5.10 -1.55 -17.02
CA GLU A 86 3.82 -2.24 -16.86
C GLU A 86 3.23 -2.04 -15.45
N TRP A 87 4.08 -2.18 -14.42
CA TRP A 87 3.66 -1.96 -13.05
C TRP A 87 3.27 -0.50 -12.82
N LEU A 88 4.06 0.45 -13.34
CA LEU A 88 3.79 1.88 -13.21
C LEU A 88 2.46 2.27 -13.83
N LEU A 89 2.13 1.73 -15.01
CA LEU A 89 0.85 1.97 -15.66
C LEU A 89 -0.32 1.48 -14.81
N LYS A 90 -0.24 0.28 -14.23
CA LYS A 90 -1.29 -0.24 -13.33
C LYS A 90 -1.49 0.64 -12.10
N VAL A 91 -0.40 1.11 -11.50
CA VAL A 91 -0.47 1.98 -10.30
C VAL A 91 -1.02 3.35 -10.63
N VAL A 92 -0.56 3.98 -11.72
CA VAL A 92 -1.04 5.30 -12.15
C VAL A 92 -2.53 5.27 -12.49
N ASP A 93 -3.01 4.22 -13.17
CA ASP A 93 -4.42 4.04 -13.46
C ASP A 93 -5.29 4.05 -12.18
N VAL A 94 -4.85 3.31 -11.15
CA VAL A 94 -5.54 3.28 -9.84
C VAL A 94 -5.48 4.65 -9.16
N ILE A 95 -4.32 5.32 -9.15
CA ILE A 95 -4.17 6.65 -8.56
C ILE A 95 -5.11 7.65 -9.24
N LEU A 96 -5.18 7.68 -10.57
CA LEU A 96 -6.03 8.60 -11.32
C LEU A 96 -7.52 8.38 -11.00
N LYS A 97 -7.95 7.13 -10.85
CA LYS A 97 -9.31 6.79 -10.42
C LYS A 97 -9.61 7.27 -8.99
N LEU A 98 -8.71 7.01 -8.04
CA LEU A 98 -8.87 7.42 -6.65
C LEU A 98 -8.91 8.94 -6.50
N VAL A 99 -7.98 9.63 -7.16
CA VAL A 99 -7.89 11.10 -7.10
C VAL A 99 -9.09 11.74 -7.82
N GLY A 100 -9.53 11.19 -8.95
CA GLY A 100 -10.74 11.67 -9.63
C GLY A 100 -12.01 11.54 -8.78
N ASN A 101 -12.18 10.40 -8.08
CA ASN A 101 -13.26 10.25 -7.10
C ASN A 101 -13.15 11.28 -5.97
N PHE A 102 -11.95 11.41 -5.39
CA PHE A 102 -11.70 12.34 -4.28
C PHE A 102 -12.00 13.79 -4.68
N LEU A 103 -11.54 14.25 -5.85
CA LEU A 103 -11.84 15.61 -6.33
C LEU A 103 -13.33 15.83 -6.52
N THR A 104 -14.04 14.83 -7.04
CA THR A 104 -15.49 14.93 -7.22
C THR A 104 -16.20 15.03 -5.87
N ALA A 105 -15.76 14.26 -4.87
CA ALA A 105 -16.28 14.35 -3.50
C ALA A 105 -15.97 15.71 -2.85
N LEU A 106 -14.73 16.18 -3.00
CA LEU A 106 -14.28 17.47 -2.47
C LEU A 106 -15.05 18.64 -3.09
N ALA A 107 -15.23 18.64 -4.42
CA ALA A 107 -15.95 19.69 -5.15
C ALA A 107 -17.39 19.90 -4.65
N ARG A 108 -18.04 18.85 -4.12
CA ARG A 108 -19.39 18.94 -3.55
C ARG A 108 -19.43 19.64 -2.18
N GLN A 109 -18.29 19.68 -1.48
CA GLN A 109 -18.19 20.19 -0.11
C GLN A 109 -17.36 21.48 -0.02
N LEU A 110 -16.67 21.85 -1.09
CA LEU A 110 -15.72 22.95 -1.09
C LEU A 110 -16.42 24.31 -1.13
N ASP A 111 -15.98 25.22 -0.26
CA ASP A 111 -16.35 26.64 -0.33
C ASP A 111 -15.95 27.24 -1.70
N PRO A 112 -16.85 27.97 -2.41
CA PRO A 112 -16.55 28.65 -3.67
C PRO A 112 -15.27 29.50 -3.66
N ALA A 113 -14.86 30.04 -2.50
CA ALA A 113 -13.62 30.79 -2.35
C ALA A 113 -12.35 29.99 -2.73
N HIS A 114 -12.42 28.65 -2.67
CA HIS A 114 -11.30 27.75 -2.97
C HIS A 114 -11.41 27.09 -4.36
N ALA A 115 -12.37 27.49 -5.19
CA ALA A 115 -12.58 26.91 -6.52
C ALA A 115 -11.34 27.00 -7.43
N GLY A 116 -10.53 28.05 -7.27
CA GLY A 116 -9.28 28.22 -8.03
C GLY A 116 -8.21 27.16 -7.70
N ASP A 117 -8.02 26.85 -6.42
CA ASP A 117 -7.07 25.81 -5.96
C ASP A 117 -7.53 24.42 -6.43
N LEU A 118 -8.84 24.15 -6.43
CA LEU A 118 -9.43 22.92 -6.98
C LEU A 118 -9.23 22.82 -8.50
N GLY A 119 -9.43 23.92 -9.23
CA GLY A 119 -9.19 23.98 -10.68
C GLY A 119 -7.74 23.71 -11.06
N ALA A 120 -6.79 24.25 -10.29
CA ALA A 120 -5.36 23.99 -10.50
C ALA A 120 -5.02 22.49 -10.30
N LEU A 121 -5.61 21.86 -9.28
CA LEU A 121 -5.41 20.44 -9.04
C LEU A 121 -6.04 19.57 -10.15
N GLN A 122 -7.24 19.93 -10.61
CA GLN A 122 -7.88 19.26 -11.75
C GLN A 122 -7.00 19.32 -13.01
N GLN A 123 -6.42 20.49 -13.33
CA GLN A 123 -5.52 20.63 -14.47
C GLN A 123 -4.28 19.74 -14.37
N GLN A 124 -3.71 19.58 -13.16
CA GLN A 124 -2.56 18.69 -12.95
C GLN A 124 -2.93 17.23 -13.20
N ILE A 125 -4.11 16.80 -12.76
CA ILE A 125 -4.63 15.44 -12.98
C ILE A 125 -4.93 15.22 -14.46
N ASP A 126 -5.57 16.17 -15.15
CA ASP A 126 -5.85 16.06 -16.58
C ASP A 126 -4.56 15.90 -17.38
N ALA A 127 -3.51 16.65 -17.02
CA ALA A 127 -2.19 16.51 -17.65
C ALA A 127 -1.54 15.14 -17.38
N MET A 128 -1.73 14.57 -16.18
CA MET A 128 -1.30 13.21 -15.87
C MET A 128 -2.09 12.17 -16.66
N GLN A 129 -3.42 12.34 -16.79
CA GLN A 129 -4.31 11.47 -17.55
C GLN A 129 -3.94 11.43 -19.04
N VAL A 130 -3.62 12.59 -19.63
CA VAL A 130 -3.14 12.67 -21.02
C VAL A 130 -1.82 11.92 -21.17
N THR A 131 -0.87 12.14 -20.26
CA THR A 131 0.43 11.45 -20.28
C THR A 131 0.26 9.94 -20.14
N PHE A 132 -0.56 9.50 -19.19
CA PHE A 132 -0.88 8.09 -18.97
C PHE A 132 -1.49 7.45 -20.22
N THR A 133 -2.50 8.08 -20.82
CA THR A 133 -3.20 7.55 -21.99
C THR A 133 -2.25 7.41 -23.18
N GLU A 134 -1.38 8.38 -23.42
CA GLU A 134 -0.41 8.33 -24.50
C GLU A 134 0.64 7.23 -24.30
N VAL A 135 1.16 7.12 -23.08
CA VAL A 135 2.15 6.09 -22.73
C VAL A 135 1.52 4.70 -22.81
N ASN A 136 0.32 4.50 -22.25
CA ASN A 136 -0.37 3.21 -22.28
C ASN A 136 -0.68 2.77 -23.72
N ARG A 137 -1.22 3.66 -24.55
CA ARG A 137 -1.47 3.39 -25.97
C ARG A 137 -0.19 2.99 -26.70
N ARG A 138 0.93 3.69 -26.46
CA ARG A 138 2.19 3.36 -27.12
C ARG A 138 2.76 2.02 -26.63
N HIS A 139 2.65 1.75 -25.34
CA HIS A 139 3.04 0.47 -24.75
C HIS A 139 2.26 -0.70 -25.35
N GLU A 140 0.94 -0.57 -25.49
CA GLU A 140 0.08 -1.58 -26.14
C GLU A 140 0.47 -1.82 -27.61
N GLN A 141 0.78 -0.75 -28.35
CA GLN A 141 1.28 -0.87 -29.73
C GLN A 141 2.60 -1.64 -29.82
N LEU A 142 3.53 -1.40 -28.88
CA LEU A 142 4.80 -2.12 -28.83
C LEU A 142 4.59 -3.61 -28.51
N LEU A 143 3.71 -3.93 -27.56
CA LEU A 143 3.35 -5.31 -27.23
C LEU A 143 2.73 -6.05 -28.42
N GLN A 144 1.84 -5.39 -29.17
CA GLN A 144 1.23 -5.96 -30.38
C GLN A 144 2.24 -6.19 -31.49
N ALA A 145 3.14 -5.22 -31.73
CA ALA A 145 4.18 -5.33 -32.75
C ALA A 145 5.20 -6.44 -32.47
N HIS A 146 5.42 -6.78 -31.20
CA HIS A 146 6.35 -7.82 -30.76
C HIS A 146 5.64 -9.07 -30.22
N ALA A 147 4.36 -9.27 -30.56
CA ALA A 147 3.60 -10.42 -30.11
C ALA A 147 4.27 -11.73 -30.54
N GLY A 148 4.50 -12.64 -29.58
CA GLY A 148 5.16 -13.93 -29.82
C GLY A 148 6.69 -13.88 -29.89
N GLN A 149 7.31 -12.72 -29.72
CA GLN A 149 8.77 -12.60 -29.64
C GLN A 149 9.25 -12.76 -28.19
N THR A 150 10.39 -13.43 -28.00
CA THR A 150 10.98 -13.68 -26.67
C THR A 150 12.10 -12.70 -26.32
N SER A 151 12.48 -11.81 -27.24
CA SER A 151 13.54 -10.81 -27.07
C SER A 151 13.17 -9.53 -27.80
N ALA A 152 13.55 -8.38 -27.24
CA ALA A 152 13.42 -7.08 -27.88
C ALA A 152 14.78 -6.57 -28.34
N ASP A 153 14.81 -5.81 -29.43
CA ASP A 153 16.03 -5.14 -29.89
C ASP A 153 16.35 -3.90 -29.03
N LEU A 154 17.58 -3.38 -29.16
CA LEU A 154 18.02 -2.22 -28.37
C LEU A 154 17.14 -0.98 -28.58
N ALA A 155 16.58 -0.80 -29.77
CA ALA A 155 15.71 0.32 -30.09
C ALA A 155 14.39 0.24 -29.29
N THR A 156 13.76 -0.93 -29.28
CA THR A 156 12.54 -1.19 -28.51
C THR A 156 12.78 -1.05 -27.01
N MET A 157 13.92 -1.55 -26.52
CA MET A 157 14.30 -1.40 -25.11
C MET A 157 14.52 0.06 -24.70
N ALA A 158 15.20 0.83 -25.54
CA ALA A 158 15.38 2.26 -25.33
C ALA A 158 14.04 3.01 -25.34
N GLU A 159 13.13 2.64 -26.24
CA GLU A 159 11.79 3.22 -26.30
C GLU A 159 10.98 2.92 -25.03
N VAL A 160 10.98 1.68 -24.55
CA VAL A 160 10.33 1.31 -23.27
C VAL A 160 10.93 2.10 -22.10
N ALA A 161 12.26 2.30 -22.06
CA ALA A 161 12.90 3.10 -21.03
C ALA A 161 12.47 4.59 -21.08
N LEU A 162 12.29 5.16 -22.29
CA LEU A 162 11.78 6.52 -22.46
C LEU A 162 10.32 6.65 -22.01
N LEU A 163 9.47 5.66 -22.34
CA LEU A 163 8.09 5.60 -21.86
C LEU A 163 8.03 5.51 -20.33
N GLN A 164 8.89 4.69 -19.73
CA GLN A 164 9.05 4.57 -18.29
C GLN A 164 9.49 5.91 -17.65
N GLN A 165 10.47 6.59 -18.23
CA GLN A 165 10.91 7.91 -17.75
C GLN A 165 9.78 8.95 -17.84
N ARG A 166 8.97 8.90 -18.92
CA ARG A 166 7.86 9.83 -19.11
C ARG A 166 6.77 9.67 -18.06
N ILE A 167 6.37 8.42 -17.76
CA ILE A 167 5.38 8.18 -16.72
C ILE A 167 5.94 8.51 -15.33
N GLN A 168 7.20 8.20 -15.04
CA GLN A 168 7.85 8.61 -13.80
C GLN A 168 7.94 10.12 -13.64
N GLY A 169 8.25 10.85 -14.72
CA GLY A 169 8.24 12.31 -14.73
C GLY A 169 6.86 12.91 -14.46
N SER A 170 5.77 12.19 -14.76
CA SER A 170 4.43 12.62 -14.34
C SER A 170 4.21 12.43 -12.83
N LEU A 171 4.77 11.37 -12.25
CA LEU A 171 4.68 11.07 -10.81
C LEU A 171 5.47 12.05 -9.94
N THR A 172 6.49 12.73 -10.47
CA THR A 172 7.23 13.75 -9.70
C THR A 172 6.37 14.96 -9.33
N ARG A 173 5.16 15.10 -9.90
CA ARG A 173 4.18 16.14 -9.57
C ARG A 173 3.34 15.82 -8.33
N LEU A 174 3.34 14.56 -7.88
CA LEU A 174 2.55 14.12 -6.73
C LEU A 174 2.83 14.91 -5.44
N PRO A 175 4.09 15.29 -5.10
CA PRO A 175 4.35 16.12 -3.93
C PRO A 175 3.68 17.50 -3.99
N ASP A 176 3.70 18.15 -5.16
CA ASP A 176 3.05 19.45 -5.35
C ASP A 176 1.52 19.32 -5.28
N MET A 177 0.96 18.29 -5.92
CA MET A 177 -0.46 17.94 -5.80
C MET A 177 -0.86 17.72 -4.34
N TRP A 178 -0.04 16.98 -3.58
CA TRP A 178 -0.25 16.73 -2.17
C TRP A 178 -0.18 18.02 -1.35
N ALA A 179 0.77 18.92 -1.63
CA ALA A 179 0.86 20.21 -0.97
C ALA A 179 -0.39 21.07 -1.22
N THR A 180 -0.89 21.12 -2.46
CA THR A 180 -2.14 21.81 -2.80
C THR A 180 -3.33 21.19 -2.09
N LEU A 181 -3.41 19.85 -2.04
CA LEU A 181 -4.44 19.12 -1.30
C LEU A 181 -4.43 19.43 0.20
N VAL A 182 -3.27 19.37 0.84
CA VAL A 182 -3.12 19.70 2.25
C VAL A 182 -3.53 21.14 2.52
N LYS A 183 -3.13 22.09 1.66
CA LYS A 183 -3.56 23.49 1.76
C LYS A 183 -5.08 23.63 1.65
N LEU A 184 -5.71 22.93 0.69
CA LEU A 184 -7.16 22.90 0.53
C LEU A 184 -7.84 22.37 1.79
N VAL A 185 -7.41 21.22 2.31
CA VAL A 185 -7.98 20.62 3.52
C VAL A 185 -7.77 21.52 4.73
N GLN A 186 -6.56 22.06 4.95
CA GLN A 186 -6.27 22.96 6.06
C GLN A 186 -7.07 24.27 5.99
N GLY A 187 -7.30 24.82 4.79
CA GLY A 187 -8.17 25.97 4.58
C GLY A 187 -9.62 25.71 4.99
N GLN A 188 -10.05 24.44 5.00
CA GLN A 188 -11.37 24.01 5.43
C GLN A 188 -11.45 23.69 6.94
N VAL A 189 -10.33 23.42 7.62
CA VAL A 189 -10.28 23.08 9.07
C VAL A 189 -10.82 24.22 9.96
N ASN A 190 -10.80 25.47 9.49
CA ASN A 190 -11.35 26.62 10.21
C ASN A 190 -12.76 27.04 9.72
N GLY A 191 -13.36 26.33 8.77
CA GLY A 191 -14.72 26.52 8.27
C GLY A 191 -15.63 25.33 8.60
N PRO A 192 -16.92 25.35 8.21
CA PRO A 192 -17.85 24.22 8.40
C PRO A 192 -17.51 22.96 7.56
N GLY A 193 -16.29 22.87 6.99
CA GLY A 193 -15.91 21.90 5.97
C GLY A 193 -14.98 20.78 6.45
N LEU A 194 -15.24 19.56 5.96
CA LEU A 194 -14.52 18.28 6.12
C LEU A 194 -14.23 17.76 7.54
N GLY A 195 -14.15 18.63 8.56
CA GLY A 195 -13.86 18.29 9.95
C GLY A 195 -14.98 18.62 10.94
N ASP A 196 -16.11 19.15 10.48
CA ASP A 196 -17.28 19.35 11.35
C ASP A 196 -18.02 18.02 11.56
N PHE A 197 -17.58 17.29 12.58
CA PHE A 197 -18.21 16.07 13.06
C PHE A 197 -19.35 16.33 14.07
N SER A 198 -19.78 17.59 14.22
CA SER A 198 -20.81 17.95 15.21
C SER A 198 -22.25 17.63 14.76
N ASP A 199 -22.46 17.45 13.45
CA ASP A 199 -23.79 17.22 12.90
C ASP A 199 -24.26 15.74 12.97
N LYS A 200 -25.54 15.56 13.30
CA LYS A 200 -26.13 14.32 13.85
C LYS A 200 -26.35 13.20 12.82
N ASP A 201 -26.27 13.48 11.52
CA ASP A 201 -26.30 12.46 10.45
C ASP A 201 -24.88 11.98 10.08
N SER A 202 -24.22 11.38 11.07
CA SER A 202 -22.79 11.10 11.05
C SER A 202 -22.34 9.97 10.10
N LEU A 203 -23.25 9.16 9.54
CA LEU A 203 -22.88 8.03 8.66
C LEU A 203 -22.97 8.33 7.16
N ALA A 204 -23.97 9.11 6.72
CA ALA A 204 -24.16 9.46 5.31
C ALA A 204 -22.96 10.17 4.68
N ARG A 205 -22.14 10.84 5.50
CA ARG A 205 -20.86 11.45 5.08
C ARG A 205 -19.82 10.44 4.62
N PHE A 206 -19.83 9.21 5.14
CA PHE A 206 -18.92 8.16 4.67
C PHE A 206 -19.34 7.66 3.30
N ASP A 207 -20.66 7.53 3.06
CA ASP A 207 -21.19 7.18 1.74
C ASP A 207 -20.85 8.25 0.70
N ALA A 208 -20.88 9.53 1.10
CA ALA A 208 -20.54 10.65 0.23
C ALA A 208 -19.07 10.66 -0.24
N LEU A 209 -18.18 9.86 0.38
CA LEU A 209 -16.80 9.68 -0.09
C LEU A 209 -16.71 8.81 -1.35
N PHE A 210 -17.72 7.96 -1.62
CA PHE A 210 -17.76 7.04 -2.76
C PHE A 210 -18.67 7.61 -3.85
N VAL A 211 -18.12 8.50 -4.69
CA VAL A 211 -18.88 9.23 -5.70
C VAL A 211 -18.86 8.55 -7.05
N THR A 212 -17.66 8.29 -7.58
CA THR A 212 -17.45 7.63 -8.86
C THR A 212 -16.98 6.19 -8.71
N MET A 213 -16.68 5.77 -7.48
CA MET A 213 -16.32 4.41 -7.13
C MET A 213 -17.47 3.70 -6.42
N PRO A 214 -17.64 2.39 -6.65
CA PRO A 214 -18.62 1.61 -5.90
C PRO A 214 -18.23 1.54 -4.43
N MET A 215 -19.24 1.57 -3.57
CA MET A 215 -19.07 1.28 -2.15
C MET A 215 -18.66 -0.19 -1.97
N PRO A 216 -17.72 -0.52 -1.05
CA PRO A 216 -17.37 -1.91 -0.77
C PRO A 216 -18.59 -2.70 -0.31
N ASP A 217 -18.73 -3.96 -0.74
CA ASP A 217 -19.89 -4.79 -0.35
C ASP A 217 -20.03 -4.95 1.17
N MET A 218 -18.91 -4.95 1.90
CA MET A 218 -18.90 -5.00 3.36
C MET A 218 -19.65 -3.83 4.02
N ALA A 219 -19.77 -2.68 3.36
CA ALA A 219 -20.52 -1.54 3.87
C ALA A 219 -22.03 -1.81 3.96
N LYS A 220 -22.55 -2.87 3.33
CA LYS A 220 -23.95 -3.28 3.43
C LYS A 220 -24.23 -4.14 4.67
N GLU A 221 -23.20 -4.82 5.19
CA GLU A 221 -23.35 -5.85 6.22
C GLU A 221 -22.49 -5.60 7.47
N TRP A 222 -21.92 -4.40 7.61
CA TRP A 222 -20.97 -4.08 8.68
C TRP A 222 -21.53 -4.21 10.10
N HIS A 223 -22.87 -4.13 10.26
CA HIS A 223 -23.57 -4.35 11.53
C HIS A 223 -23.80 -5.83 11.88
N SER A 224 -23.50 -6.76 10.98
CA SER A 224 -23.72 -8.20 11.21
C SER A 224 -22.65 -8.78 12.13
N ASP A 225 -23.07 -9.35 13.26
CA ASP A 225 -22.19 -10.08 14.18
C ASP A 225 -21.47 -11.24 13.49
N GLN A 226 -22.11 -11.89 12.52
CA GLN A 226 -21.52 -12.98 11.76
C GLN A 226 -20.40 -12.47 10.85
N VAL A 227 -20.62 -11.36 10.14
CA VAL A 227 -19.57 -10.73 9.32
C VAL A 227 -18.44 -10.25 10.21
N PHE A 228 -18.76 -9.60 11.33
CA PHE A 228 -17.76 -9.19 12.33
C PHE A 228 -16.93 -10.38 12.81
N ALA A 229 -17.54 -11.50 13.18
CA ALA A 229 -16.82 -12.72 13.56
C ALA A 229 -15.98 -13.29 12.40
N HIS A 230 -16.53 -13.32 11.19
CA HIS A 230 -15.86 -13.87 10.00
C HIS A 230 -14.57 -13.12 9.64
N LEU A 231 -14.49 -11.81 9.92
CA LEU A 231 -13.27 -11.02 9.73
C LEU A 231 -12.06 -11.55 10.50
N ARG A 232 -12.27 -12.38 11.53
CA ARG A 232 -11.18 -12.94 12.34
C ARG A 232 -10.49 -14.11 11.66
N VAL A 233 -11.11 -14.71 10.65
CA VAL A 233 -10.58 -15.88 9.93
C VAL A 233 -10.40 -15.62 8.43
N ALA A 234 -11.14 -14.67 7.87
CA ALA A 234 -11.09 -14.34 6.43
C ALA A 234 -10.95 -12.83 6.15
N GLY A 235 -10.75 -12.01 7.19
CA GLY A 235 -10.52 -10.58 7.04
C GLY A 235 -9.05 -10.22 6.84
N PRO A 236 -8.72 -8.91 6.85
CA PRO A 236 -7.35 -8.41 6.64
C PRO A 236 -6.33 -8.85 7.70
N ASN A 237 -6.80 -9.19 8.91
CA ASN A 237 -5.96 -9.69 9.99
C ASN A 237 -6.50 -11.02 10.54
N PRO A 238 -6.22 -12.14 9.87
CA PRO A 238 -6.63 -13.46 10.33
C PRO A 238 -5.65 -14.09 11.33
N MET A 239 -4.62 -13.34 11.78
CA MET A 239 -3.49 -13.90 12.51
C MET A 239 -3.57 -13.73 14.04
N LEU A 240 -4.51 -12.92 14.53
CA LEU A 240 -4.61 -12.62 15.97
C LEU A 240 -5.51 -13.60 16.74
N ILE A 241 -6.49 -14.22 16.07
CA ILE A 241 -7.47 -15.10 16.72
C ILE A 241 -6.78 -16.35 17.30
N LYS A 242 -7.10 -16.69 18.55
CA LYS A 242 -6.53 -17.84 19.24
C LYS A 242 -7.62 -18.66 19.90
N ARG A 243 -7.50 -19.99 19.88
CA ARG A 243 -8.38 -20.85 20.66
C ARG A 243 -8.07 -20.72 22.15
N VAL A 244 -9.09 -20.65 22.98
CA VAL A 244 -8.98 -20.78 24.44
C VAL A 244 -8.83 -22.27 24.78
N ASN A 245 -7.69 -22.67 25.32
CA ASN A 245 -7.40 -24.09 25.59
C ASN A 245 -7.80 -24.56 26.99
N THR A 246 -7.62 -23.71 28.01
CA THR A 246 -7.78 -24.10 29.42
C THR A 246 -8.73 -23.18 30.16
N ALA A 247 -8.46 -21.88 30.17
CA ALA A 247 -9.26 -20.88 30.86
C ALA A 247 -9.13 -19.52 30.18
N LEU A 248 -10.10 -18.63 30.45
CA LEU A 248 -10.02 -17.23 30.04
C LEU A 248 -8.91 -16.50 30.82
N PRO A 249 -8.25 -15.49 30.22
CA PRO A 249 -7.28 -14.67 30.93
C PRO A 249 -7.90 -13.98 32.15
N ALA A 250 -7.18 -13.89 33.27
CA ALA A 250 -7.69 -13.27 34.51
C ALA A 250 -8.15 -11.80 34.33
N LYS A 251 -7.52 -11.08 33.40
CA LYS A 251 -7.90 -9.70 33.01
C LYS A 251 -9.20 -9.60 32.20
N PHE A 252 -9.83 -10.72 31.87
CA PHE A 252 -11.08 -10.79 31.14
C PHE A 252 -12.12 -11.58 31.96
N PRO A 253 -12.77 -10.95 32.95
CA PRO A 253 -13.63 -11.62 33.94
C PRO A 253 -15.03 -11.95 33.38
N PHE A 254 -15.09 -12.60 32.23
CA PHE A 254 -16.33 -13.04 31.59
C PHE A 254 -16.83 -14.36 32.22
N GLN A 255 -18.10 -14.40 32.60
CA GLN A 255 -18.68 -15.45 33.43
C GLN A 255 -19.57 -16.40 32.63
N ASP A 256 -19.77 -17.63 33.14
CA ASP A 256 -20.61 -18.66 32.51
C ASP A 256 -22.06 -18.19 32.32
N SER A 257 -22.58 -17.41 33.26
CA SER A 257 -23.91 -16.81 33.15
C SER A 257 -24.05 -15.87 31.95
N GLN A 258 -23.03 -15.07 31.64
CA GLN A 258 -22.99 -14.18 30.48
C GLN A 258 -22.84 -14.96 29.17
N TYR A 259 -22.07 -16.05 29.19
CA TYR A 259 -21.96 -16.94 28.04
C TYR A 259 -23.31 -17.57 27.67
N ARG A 260 -24.04 -18.11 28.66
CA ARG A 260 -25.37 -18.72 28.45
C ARG A 260 -26.42 -17.73 27.97
N GLN A 261 -26.30 -16.46 28.33
CA GLN A 261 -27.18 -15.40 27.78
C GLN A 261 -27.05 -15.28 26.26
N VAL A 262 -25.88 -15.56 25.69
CA VAL A 262 -25.62 -15.47 24.25
C VAL A 262 -25.82 -16.82 23.55
N MET A 263 -25.33 -17.90 24.16
CA MET A 263 -25.21 -19.21 23.50
C MET A 263 -26.33 -20.19 23.84
N GLY A 264 -27.21 -19.85 24.79
CA GLY A 264 -28.29 -20.71 25.27
C GLY A 264 -27.97 -21.38 26.61
N ASN A 265 -29.03 -21.78 27.33
CA ASN A 265 -28.91 -22.39 28.65
C ASN A 265 -28.36 -23.83 28.62
N ASP A 266 -28.38 -24.47 27.45
CA ASP A 266 -27.93 -25.84 27.17
C ASP A 266 -26.45 -25.95 26.75
N ASP A 267 -25.73 -24.82 26.77
CA ASP A 267 -24.27 -24.73 26.60
C ASP A 267 -23.61 -24.15 27.88
N SER A 268 -22.28 -24.22 27.95
CA SER A 268 -21.49 -23.60 29.03
C SER A 268 -20.08 -23.24 28.55
N LEU A 269 -19.41 -22.29 29.22
CA LEU A 269 -18.01 -21.96 28.96
C LEU A 269 -17.11 -23.18 29.08
N SER A 270 -17.34 -24.00 30.11
CA SER A 270 -16.53 -25.19 30.37
C SER A 270 -16.65 -26.21 29.23
N GLU A 271 -17.88 -26.43 28.73
CA GLU A 271 -18.14 -27.33 27.61
C GLU A 271 -17.57 -26.78 26.31
N ALA A 272 -17.70 -25.47 26.05
CA ALA A 272 -17.16 -24.81 24.88
C ALA A 272 -15.63 -24.87 24.81
N ILE A 273 -14.94 -24.68 25.93
CA ILE A 273 -13.48 -24.82 26.03
C ILE A 273 -13.08 -26.29 25.78
N ALA A 274 -13.69 -27.24 26.48
CA ALA A 274 -13.39 -28.67 26.33
C ALA A 274 -13.63 -29.15 24.89
N SER A 275 -14.67 -28.64 24.23
CA SER A 275 -15.03 -28.95 22.85
C SER A 275 -14.29 -28.12 21.81
N LYS A 276 -13.30 -27.30 22.21
CA LYS A 276 -12.48 -26.47 21.31
C LYS A 276 -13.28 -25.45 20.47
N ARG A 277 -14.42 -24.99 21.00
CA ARG A 277 -15.34 -24.05 20.34
C ARG A 277 -15.14 -22.59 20.73
N LEU A 278 -14.26 -22.29 21.69
CA LEU A 278 -14.07 -20.94 22.23
C LEU A 278 -12.76 -20.30 21.72
N TYR A 279 -12.86 -19.06 21.23
CA TYR A 279 -11.77 -18.31 20.63
C TYR A 279 -11.70 -16.88 21.16
N ILE A 280 -10.51 -16.30 21.21
CA ILE A 280 -10.25 -15.00 21.82
C ILE A 280 -9.33 -14.14 20.95
N LEU A 281 -9.62 -12.84 20.91
CA LEU A 281 -8.70 -11.79 20.49
C LEU A 281 -8.25 -10.99 21.71
N ASP A 282 -6.95 -10.75 21.82
CA ASP A 282 -6.35 -9.91 22.86
C ASP A 282 -5.36 -8.94 22.22
N TYR A 283 -5.74 -7.67 22.13
CA TYR A 283 -4.99 -6.62 21.43
C TYR A 283 -3.89 -5.98 22.29
N VAL A 284 -3.47 -6.60 23.40
CA VAL A 284 -2.43 -6.07 24.30
C VAL A 284 -1.14 -5.63 23.59
N GLN A 285 -0.80 -6.26 22.47
CA GLN A 285 0.40 -5.95 21.68
C GLN A 285 0.34 -4.61 20.93
N LEU A 286 -0.83 -3.95 20.88
CA LEU A 286 -0.92 -2.60 20.31
C LEU A 286 -0.09 -1.57 21.10
N GLY A 287 0.13 -1.79 22.40
CA GLY A 287 0.98 -0.92 23.23
C GLY A 287 0.62 0.56 23.07
N ASP A 288 1.62 1.38 22.73
CA ASP A 288 1.47 2.83 22.56
C ASP A 288 0.54 3.24 21.39
N MET A 289 0.20 2.31 20.49
CA MET A 289 -0.82 2.57 19.46
C MET A 289 -2.23 2.68 20.06
N ALA A 290 -2.45 2.18 21.28
CA ALA A 290 -3.69 2.29 22.04
C ALA A 290 -3.44 3.13 23.31
N PRO A 291 -3.22 4.45 23.18
CA PRO A 291 -2.89 5.30 24.32
C PRO A 291 -4.02 5.34 25.35
N ALA A 292 -3.66 5.38 26.63
CA ALA A 292 -4.63 5.44 27.73
C ALA A 292 -5.40 6.77 27.79
N ALA A 293 -4.89 7.82 27.14
CA ALA A 293 -5.47 9.16 27.13
C ALA A 293 -5.85 9.60 25.71
N VAL A 294 -6.75 10.58 25.65
CA VAL A 294 -7.13 11.24 24.39
C VAL A 294 -5.91 11.82 23.69
N THR A 295 -5.80 11.59 22.39
CA THR A 295 -4.75 12.19 21.56
C THR A 295 -5.34 13.34 20.75
N ASN A 296 -4.85 14.55 20.97
CA ASN A 296 -5.29 15.75 20.26
C ASN A 296 -4.35 16.07 19.10
N LYS A 297 -4.90 16.19 17.89
CA LYS A 297 -4.15 16.59 16.70
C LYS A 297 -4.87 17.75 16.03
N LEU A 298 -4.10 18.71 15.51
CA LEU A 298 -4.65 19.90 14.85
C LEU A 298 -5.61 19.56 13.70
N LEU A 299 -5.28 18.51 12.91
CA LEU A 299 -6.03 18.16 11.70
C LEU A 299 -7.24 17.23 11.94
N THR A 300 -7.19 16.40 12.98
CA THR A 300 -8.21 15.36 13.22
C THR A 300 -8.94 15.52 14.54
N GLY A 301 -8.66 16.61 15.27
CA GLY A 301 -9.24 16.86 16.58
C GLY A 301 -8.82 15.82 17.63
N GLN A 302 -9.77 15.50 18.52
CA GLN A 302 -9.61 14.50 19.56
C GLN A 302 -9.74 13.09 18.98
N SER A 303 -8.82 12.19 19.32
CA SER A 303 -8.82 10.80 18.86
C SER A 303 -8.64 9.82 20.01
N TYR A 304 -9.28 8.66 19.87
CA TYR A 304 -9.28 7.56 20.84
C TYR A 304 -8.93 6.27 20.12
N ASN A 305 -8.13 5.43 20.76
CA ASN A 305 -7.87 4.06 20.30
C ASN A 305 -7.80 3.13 21.52
N SER A 306 -7.99 1.83 21.32
CA SER A 306 -8.08 0.87 22.43
C SER A 306 -7.40 -0.47 22.10
N ALA A 307 -7.03 -1.20 23.16
CA ALA A 307 -6.51 -2.57 23.08
C ALA A 307 -7.53 -3.54 23.70
N PRO A 308 -8.66 -3.82 23.03
CA PRO A 308 -9.75 -4.60 23.61
C PRO A 308 -9.41 -6.09 23.72
N ILE A 309 -10.24 -6.82 24.47
CA ILE A 309 -10.31 -8.27 24.46
C ILE A 309 -11.72 -8.65 24.00
N ALA A 310 -11.82 -9.57 23.04
CA ALA A 310 -13.10 -10.05 22.49
C ALA A 310 -13.14 -11.58 22.44
N LEU A 311 -14.29 -12.15 22.77
CA LEU A 311 -14.54 -13.59 22.82
C LEU A 311 -15.49 -14.00 21.70
N PHE A 312 -15.19 -15.11 21.03
CA PHE A 312 -15.98 -15.69 19.96
C PHE A 312 -16.22 -17.16 20.27
N ALA A 313 -17.40 -17.67 19.91
CA ALA A 313 -17.76 -19.06 20.13
C ALA A 313 -18.42 -19.66 18.89
N VAL A 314 -18.10 -20.92 18.61
CA VAL A 314 -18.86 -21.75 17.67
C VAL A 314 -20.03 -22.37 18.44
N PRO A 315 -21.29 -22.23 17.97
CA PRO A 315 -22.45 -22.84 18.60
C PRO A 315 -22.30 -24.35 18.80
N LYS A 316 -23.01 -24.91 19.79
CA LYS A 316 -23.05 -26.35 20.01
C LYS A 316 -23.59 -27.05 18.76
N GLY A 317 -22.87 -28.08 18.29
CA GLY A 317 -23.17 -28.77 17.02
C GLY A 317 -22.75 -28.02 15.75
N GLY A 318 -22.28 -26.77 15.87
CA GLY A 318 -21.67 -26.02 14.78
C GLY A 318 -20.26 -26.55 14.45
N GLN A 319 -19.84 -26.39 13.20
CA GLN A 319 -18.48 -26.67 12.76
C GLN A 319 -17.68 -25.36 12.69
N ALA A 320 -16.41 -25.43 13.07
CA ALA A 320 -15.45 -24.34 12.96
C ALA A 320 -14.79 -24.34 11.59
#